data_AF-A0A2G6E4M5-F1
#
_entry.id   AF-A0A2G6E4M5-F1
#
_cell.length_a   1.000
_cell.length_b   1.000
_cell.length_c   1.000
_cell.angle_alpha   90.00
_cell.angle_beta   90.00
_cell.angle_gamma   90.00
#
_symmetry.space_group_name_H-M   'P 1'
#
loop_
_entity.id
_entity.type
_entity.pdbx_description
1 polymer ?
#
loop_
_entity_poly.entity_id
_entity_poly.type
_entity_poly.pdbx_seq_one_letter_code
_entity_poly.pdbx_strand_id
1 'polypeptide(L)'
;MTSDRAICLQNRPNTRAGTKTAAPEAAAGDADSIDLMKNYIRDAFGYLGCEVRDTKNGLAVTLSADMSAHFGRKSLKLVFRPEDMEADTELAAYGSYLHGRLYELLKPFGQRVAFKLPRRIAGYGTEQLVRPWRCALVKHSSRSLHGTEAFLTFRVAYYSKEKQEELMTVGCDVQGRCLGNVDFPYSPSLREDIDLIRFPLSKKQAKALYKQCLDYVESHAAQRASDLQQELAAHYHQDVMRLEGYYRQSIGEIPDSAADRDDQTHQLQQEYEQKVAEELQHCHVQVSIEAISFCAVKVPVRRSRYVLAAFSKRTQIIVESFYNLFSGAFSFPLCAVCAKEMRDVGICDRCAEAVCRDCLCECHRCGKLLCTDCGIKRCAECGQWTCRDCAADCHLCGRHFCAEHLLGCLECRRHVCSRCRQRCPECHDVVGHLHMLECELSHEKVCLNCLVTCHCCDKHLRRSRSQSCSFCGQQMCDECSFRCDLCDKLFCVYHVTECEISGSMTCPQHSAVCFHCSRRISSALTHPCDLCRKQLCDACSVICHGCGLSFCEDHAAEIRYCPGCGQGYCALCWSGRGVCPACRTADSQRDVKNNIDSNSVTG
;
A
#
# COMPACT_ATOMS: atom_id res chain seq x y z
N MET A 1 -6.25 -30.85 -7.29
CA MET A 1 -7.20 -29.76 -7.54
C MET A 1 -6.43 -28.46 -7.56
N THR A 2 -5.95 -28.13 -8.76
CA THR A 2 -5.30 -26.89 -9.17
C THR A 2 -6.36 -25.84 -9.45
N SER A 3 -6.20 -24.62 -8.94
CA SER A 3 -6.67 -23.42 -9.65
C SER A 3 -6.06 -22.16 -9.05
N ASP A 4 -5.13 -21.58 -9.81
CA ASP A 4 -4.79 -20.16 -9.79
C ASP A 4 -6.03 -19.28 -9.97
N ARG A 5 -6.04 -18.12 -9.31
CA ARG A 5 -6.88 -16.99 -9.71
C ARG A 5 -6.17 -15.66 -9.48
N ALA A 6 -5.66 -15.15 -10.59
CA ALA A 6 -5.28 -13.76 -10.80
C ALA A 6 -6.49 -12.84 -10.65
N ILE A 7 -6.27 -11.67 -10.04
CA ILE A 7 -7.25 -10.58 -9.97
C ILE A 7 -7.02 -9.67 -11.17
N CYS A 8 -8.04 -9.67 -12.02
CA CYS A 8 -8.19 -8.87 -13.22
C CYS A 8 -8.71 -7.48 -12.82
N LEU A 9 -7.91 -6.42 -13.02
CA LEU A 9 -8.41 -5.04 -13.01
C LEU A 9 -8.94 -4.70 -14.40
N GLN A 10 -10.26 -4.64 -14.49
CA GLN A 10 -11.00 -4.26 -15.70
C GLN A 10 -10.77 -2.77 -16.00
N ASN A 11 -9.87 -2.49 -16.95
CA ASN A 11 -9.89 -1.24 -17.68
C ASN A 11 -10.90 -1.33 -18.82
N ARG A 12 -11.76 -0.31 -18.92
CA ARG A 12 -12.71 -0.12 -20.03
C ARG A 12 -11.98 -0.10 -21.37
N PRO A 13 -12.57 -0.66 -22.45
CA PRO A 13 -12.00 -0.55 -23.78
C PRO A 13 -12.16 0.90 -24.27
N ASN A 14 -11.05 1.61 -24.38
CA ASN A 14 -10.99 2.82 -25.19
C ASN A 14 -10.69 2.37 -26.61
N THR A 15 -11.73 2.16 -27.42
CA THR A 15 -11.60 1.89 -28.85
C THR A 15 -11.08 3.15 -29.54
N ARG A 16 -9.76 3.33 -29.56
CA ARG A 16 -9.07 4.14 -30.57
C ARG A 16 -8.53 3.18 -31.62
N ALA A 17 -9.16 3.22 -32.79
CA ALA A 17 -8.69 2.55 -33.99
C ALA A 17 -7.25 3.00 -34.26
N GLY A 18 -6.34 2.02 -34.37
CA GLY A 18 -4.97 2.25 -34.79
C GLY A 18 -4.95 2.68 -36.25
N THR A 19 -4.72 3.96 -36.48
CA THR A 19 -4.27 4.48 -37.77
C THR A 19 -2.81 4.06 -37.94
N LYS A 20 -2.57 3.26 -38.97
CA LYS A 20 -1.22 2.97 -39.49
C LYS A 20 -0.47 4.28 -39.69
N THR A 21 0.77 4.29 -39.23
CA THR A 21 1.80 5.31 -39.48
C THR A 21 2.02 5.46 -40.98
N ALA A 22 1.30 6.40 -41.57
CA ALA A 22 1.68 7.03 -42.82
C ALA A 22 2.79 8.05 -42.54
N ALA A 23 3.74 8.17 -43.46
CA ALA A 23 4.65 9.31 -43.53
C ALA A 23 3.87 10.63 -43.37
N PRO A 24 4.48 11.69 -42.80
CA PRO A 24 3.73 12.89 -42.40
C PRO A 24 2.96 13.47 -43.58
N GLU A 25 1.64 13.60 -43.41
CA GLU A 25 0.76 14.36 -44.29
C GLU A 25 1.21 15.83 -44.31
N ALA A 26 2.09 16.16 -45.24
CA ALA A 26 2.65 17.50 -45.45
C ALA A 26 1.73 18.44 -46.27
N ALA A 27 0.61 17.97 -46.82
CA ALA A 27 -0.05 18.69 -47.90
C ALA A 27 -0.99 19.85 -47.49
N ALA A 28 -1.32 20.01 -46.20
CA ALA A 28 -2.15 21.12 -45.70
C ALA A 28 -1.37 22.14 -44.84
N GLY A 29 -0.11 21.85 -44.50
CA GLY A 29 0.75 22.71 -43.67
C GLY A 29 1.73 23.60 -44.44
N ASP A 30 1.84 23.44 -45.77
CA ASP A 30 2.90 24.11 -46.54
C ASP A 30 2.69 25.61 -46.72
N ALA A 31 1.46 26.10 -46.88
CA ALA A 31 1.23 27.52 -47.15
C ALA A 31 1.51 28.40 -45.91
N ASP A 32 0.93 28.04 -44.77
CA ASP A 32 1.13 28.78 -43.51
C ASP A 32 2.58 28.69 -43.02
N SER A 33 3.25 27.55 -43.24
CA SER A 33 4.67 27.38 -42.90
C SER A 33 5.59 28.23 -43.78
N ILE A 34 5.31 28.31 -45.08
CA ILE A 34 6.05 29.18 -46.01
C ILE A 34 5.88 30.65 -45.61
N ASP A 35 4.66 31.10 -45.30
CA ASP A 35 4.42 32.48 -44.90
C ASP A 35 5.11 32.81 -43.57
N LEU A 36 5.11 31.88 -42.61
CA LEU A 36 5.83 32.04 -41.35
C LEU A 36 7.35 32.17 -41.59
N MET A 37 7.93 31.32 -42.45
CA MET A 37 9.35 31.40 -42.80
C MET A 37 9.69 32.69 -43.53
N LYS A 38 8.85 33.11 -44.46
CA LYS A 38 9.01 34.36 -45.20
C LYS A 38 9.00 35.55 -44.27
N ASN A 39 8.05 35.59 -43.32
CA ASN A 39 7.96 36.64 -42.31
C ASN A 39 9.20 36.64 -41.39
N TYR A 40 9.63 35.46 -40.91
CA TYR A 40 10.83 35.32 -40.10
C TYR A 40 12.08 35.88 -40.81
N ILE A 41 12.30 35.50 -42.07
CA ILE A 41 13.47 35.96 -42.85
C ILE A 41 13.39 37.46 -43.10
N ARG A 42 12.20 37.99 -43.43
CA ARG A 42 11.98 39.44 -43.60
C ARG A 42 12.34 40.19 -42.32
N ASP A 43 11.84 39.74 -41.18
CA ASP A 43 12.08 40.38 -39.88
C ASP A 43 13.54 40.29 -39.46
N ALA A 44 14.19 39.14 -39.69
CA ALA A 44 15.61 38.93 -39.41
C ALA A 44 16.50 39.89 -40.20
N PHE A 45 16.30 39.97 -41.52
CA PHE A 45 17.09 40.88 -42.36
C PHE A 45 16.78 42.35 -42.09
N GLY A 46 15.50 42.69 -41.86
CA GLY A 46 15.10 44.03 -41.44
C GLY A 46 15.77 44.43 -40.12
N TYR A 47 15.85 43.51 -39.15
CA TYR A 47 16.56 43.72 -37.89
C TYR A 47 18.07 43.96 -38.09
N LEU A 48 18.68 43.24 -39.04
CA LEU A 48 20.10 43.38 -39.42
C LEU A 48 20.38 44.62 -40.31
N GLY A 49 19.39 45.52 -40.46
CA GLY A 49 19.52 46.77 -41.22
C GLY A 49 19.57 46.56 -42.74
N CYS A 50 19.10 45.42 -43.23
CA CYS A 50 18.97 45.16 -44.66
C CYS A 50 17.64 45.67 -45.19
N GLU A 51 17.61 46.08 -46.46
CA GLU A 51 16.36 46.46 -47.12
C GLU A 51 15.72 45.21 -47.72
N VAL A 52 14.50 44.87 -47.30
CA VAL A 52 13.77 43.71 -47.79
C VAL A 52 12.56 44.16 -48.60
N ARG A 53 12.45 43.67 -49.83
CA ARG A 53 11.31 43.92 -50.73
C ARG A 53 10.63 42.62 -51.11
N ASP A 54 9.31 42.59 -51.08
CA ASP A 54 8.53 41.47 -51.60
C ASP A 54 8.64 41.40 -53.13
N THR A 55 8.87 40.19 -53.65
CA THR A 55 8.79 39.88 -55.09
C THR A 55 7.59 38.98 -55.35
N LYS A 56 7.26 38.75 -56.62
CA LYS A 56 6.11 37.91 -57.02
C LYS A 56 6.15 36.52 -56.36
N ASN A 57 7.34 35.93 -56.26
CA ASN A 57 7.55 34.55 -55.81
C ASN A 57 8.46 34.44 -54.57
N GLY A 58 8.77 35.55 -53.88
CA GLY A 58 9.75 35.52 -52.80
C GLY A 58 10.12 36.86 -52.17
N LEU A 59 11.39 37.01 -51.78
CA LEU A 59 11.97 38.22 -51.20
C LEU A 59 13.24 38.64 -51.97
N ALA A 60 13.41 39.93 -52.22
CA ALA A 60 14.66 40.54 -52.63
C ALA A 60 15.26 41.29 -51.45
N VAL A 61 16.46 40.90 -51.01
CA VAL A 61 17.14 41.49 -49.87
C VAL A 61 18.38 42.23 -50.35
N THR A 62 18.44 43.54 -50.13
CA THR A 62 19.66 44.34 -50.29
C THR A 62 20.42 44.32 -48.96
N LEU A 63 21.60 43.72 -48.95
CA LEU A 63 22.36 43.49 -47.73
C LEU A 63 23.07 44.77 -47.28
N SER A 64 23.14 45.00 -45.96
CA SER A 64 24.02 46.03 -45.38
C SER A 64 25.49 45.71 -45.64
N ALA A 65 26.41 46.64 -45.37
CA ALA A 65 27.84 46.41 -45.60
C ALA A 65 28.38 45.20 -44.81
N ASP A 66 28.01 45.11 -43.53
CA ASP A 66 28.43 44.01 -42.64
C ASP A 66 27.86 42.67 -43.11
N MET A 67 26.57 42.65 -43.51
CA MET A 67 25.94 41.44 -44.03
C MET A 67 26.49 41.05 -45.39
N SER A 68 26.84 42.02 -46.24
CA SER A 68 27.46 41.75 -47.54
C SER A 68 28.81 41.07 -47.38
N ALA A 69 29.62 41.50 -46.41
CA ALA A 69 30.88 40.84 -46.07
C ALA A 69 30.66 39.41 -45.55
N HIS A 70 29.61 39.19 -44.74
CA HIS A 70 29.29 37.87 -44.20
C HIS A 70 28.80 36.88 -45.28
N PHE A 71 27.93 37.32 -46.19
CA PHE A 71 27.34 36.49 -47.24
C PHE A 71 28.14 36.45 -48.54
N GLY A 72 29.16 37.30 -48.68
CA GLY A 72 30.02 37.37 -49.88
C GLY A 72 29.35 38.01 -51.11
N ARG A 73 28.24 38.72 -50.95
CA ARG A 73 27.45 39.34 -52.03
C ARG A 73 26.64 40.52 -51.52
N LYS A 74 26.21 41.41 -52.43
CA LYS A 74 25.50 42.65 -52.07
C LYS A 74 23.98 42.47 -51.94
N SER A 75 23.42 41.43 -52.55
CA SER A 75 21.98 41.18 -52.53
C SER A 75 21.68 39.68 -52.59
N LEU A 76 20.49 39.31 -52.10
CA LEU A 76 19.92 37.97 -52.12
C LEU A 76 18.57 38.00 -52.84
N LYS A 77 18.30 37.01 -53.68
CA LYS A 77 16.95 36.71 -54.18
C LYS A 77 16.53 35.39 -53.56
N LEU A 78 15.52 35.43 -52.70
CA LEU A 78 15.08 34.28 -51.91
C LEU A 78 13.72 33.82 -52.42
N VAL A 79 13.58 32.52 -52.67
CA VAL A 79 12.33 31.85 -53.03
C VAL A 79 12.01 30.79 -52.00
N PHE A 80 10.73 30.46 -51.82
CA PHE A 80 10.29 29.54 -50.75
C PHE A 80 9.71 28.24 -51.26
N ARG A 81 9.58 28.11 -52.58
CA ARG A 81 9.14 26.89 -53.26
C ARG A 81 10.22 26.45 -54.24
N PRO A 82 10.49 25.14 -54.36
CA PRO A 82 11.45 24.62 -55.34
C PRO A 82 11.10 25.00 -56.79
N GLU A 83 9.81 25.09 -57.11
CA GLU A 83 9.29 25.44 -58.43
C GLU A 83 9.67 26.85 -58.88
N ASP A 84 9.92 27.74 -57.92
CA ASP A 84 10.27 29.14 -58.16
C ASP A 84 11.79 29.37 -58.29
N MET A 85 12.60 28.30 -58.26
CA MET A 85 14.05 28.41 -58.37
C MET A 85 14.51 28.81 -59.78
N GLU A 86 15.24 29.92 -59.86
CA GLU A 86 16.02 30.37 -61.00
C GLU A 86 17.53 30.36 -60.68
N ALA A 87 18.38 30.52 -61.71
CA ALA A 87 19.85 30.41 -61.59
C ALA A 87 20.49 31.41 -60.60
N ASP A 88 19.83 32.53 -60.29
CA ASP A 88 20.32 33.57 -59.37
C ASP A 88 19.51 33.68 -58.07
N THR A 89 18.64 32.70 -57.80
CA THR A 89 17.81 32.63 -56.60
C THR A 89 18.29 31.56 -55.63
N GLU A 90 17.97 31.74 -54.35
CA GLU A 90 18.22 30.73 -53.31
C GLU A 90 16.91 30.26 -52.70
N LEU A 91 16.79 28.94 -52.55
CA LEU A 91 15.69 28.33 -51.84
C LEU A 91 15.86 28.52 -50.32
N ALA A 92 14.98 29.33 -49.74
CA ALA A 92 14.79 29.45 -48.31
C ALA A 92 13.86 28.32 -47.84
N ALA A 93 14.46 27.26 -47.32
CA ALA A 93 13.77 26.14 -46.69
C ALA A 93 14.37 25.82 -45.32
N TYR A 94 13.68 25.03 -44.50
CA TYR A 94 14.23 24.51 -43.25
C TYR A 94 15.48 23.68 -43.55
N GLY A 95 16.56 23.91 -42.78
CA GLY A 95 17.85 23.26 -43.02
C GLY A 95 18.66 23.82 -44.20
N SER A 96 18.17 24.84 -44.91
CA SER A 96 18.96 25.53 -45.94
C SER A 96 20.19 26.23 -45.34
N TYR A 97 21.22 26.40 -46.16
CA TYR A 97 22.45 27.11 -45.78
C TYR A 97 22.17 28.54 -45.28
N LEU A 98 21.23 29.25 -45.93
CA LEU A 98 20.77 30.57 -45.52
C LEU A 98 20.22 30.57 -44.09
N HIS A 99 19.37 29.59 -43.77
CA HIS A 99 18.77 29.47 -42.45
C HIS A 99 19.84 29.23 -41.38
N GLY A 100 20.79 28.32 -41.62
CA GLY A 100 21.91 28.08 -40.72
C GLY A 100 22.78 29.32 -40.48
N ARG A 101 23.05 30.10 -41.53
CA ARG A 101 23.80 31.37 -41.44
C ARG A 101 23.05 32.44 -40.66
N LEU A 102 21.76 32.63 -40.93
CA LEU A 102 20.91 33.55 -40.20
C LEU A 102 20.83 33.18 -38.72
N TYR A 103 20.71 31.89 -38.40
CA TYR A 103 20.73 31.41 -37.02
C TYR A 103 22.03 31.79 -36.30
N GLU A 104 23.20 31.48 -36.87
CA GLU A 104 24.50 31.81 -36.25
C GLU A 104 24.69 33.33 -36.10
N LEU A 105 24.18 34.13 -37.04
CA LEU A 105 24.19 35.59 -36.95
C LEU A 105 23.28 36.09 -35.82
N LEU A 106 22.10 35.52 -35.65
CA LEU A 106 21.11 35.95 -34.66
C LEU A 106 21.41 35.44 -33.25
N LYS A 107 22.15 34.33 -33.11
CA LYS A 107 22.48 33.67 -31.84
C LYS A 107 23.09 34.58 -30.75
N PRO A 108 23.94 35.57 -31.05
CA PRO A 108 24.45 36.52 -30.05
C PRO A 108 23.40 37.55 -29.61
N PHE A 109 22.38 37.80 -30.43
CA PHE A 109 21.34 38.79 -30.15
C PHE A 109 20.27 38.19 -29.24
N GLY A 110 19.69 39.04 -28.38
CA GLY A 110 18.59 38.62 -27.52
C GLY A 110 18.97 37.68 -26.36
N GLN A 111 20.25 37.32 -26.19
CA GLN A 111 20.71 36.48 -25.07
C GLN A 111 20.31 37.05 -23.70
N ARG A 112 20.32 38.39 -23.59
CA ARG A 112 19.88 39.07 -22.39
C ARG A 112 19.15 40.37 -22.74
N VAL A 113 17.86 40.39 -22.45
CA VAL A 113 16.99 41.54 -22.75
C VAL A 113 16.24 41.95 -21.50
N ALA A 114 16.08 43.26 -21.30
CA ALA A 114 15.14 43.75 -20.31
C ALA A 114 14.41 45.00 -20.81
N PHE A 115 13.10 45.01 -20.62
CA PHE A 115 12.27 46.14 -20.99
C PHE A 115 11.14 46.34 -19.99
N LYS A 116 10.50 47.51 -20.03
CA LYS A 116 9.36 47.87 -19.20
C LYS A 116 8.14 48.06 -20.07
N LEU A 117 7.02 47.49 -19.65
CA LEU A 117 5.75 47.65 -20.34
C LEU A 117 5.02 48.92 -19.88
N PRO A 118 4.30 49.58 -20.79
CA PRO A 118 3.43 50.69 -20.44
C PRO A 118 2.20 50.19 -19.67
N ARG A 119 1.46 51.11 -19.05
CA ARG A 119 0.14 50.79 -18.48
C ARG A 119 -0.91 50.97 -19.58
N ARG A 120 -1.68 49.91 -19.88
CA ARG A 120 -2.79 49.97 -20.85
C ARG A 120 -4.16 50.09 -20.20
N ILE A 121 -4.35 49.49 -19.03
CA ILE A 121 -5.66 49.45 -18.37
C ILE A 121 -5.77 50.54 -17.30
N ALA A 122 -6.71 51.46 -17.53
CA ALA A 122 -7.08 52.48 -16.56
C ALA A 122 -7.98 51.88 -15.48
N GLY A 123 -7.38 51.42 -14.37
CA GLY A 123 -8.03 51.37 -13.06
C GLY A 123 -9.23 50.44 -12.96
N TYR A 124 -8.98 49.15 -12.76
CA TYR A 124 -10.02 48.24 -12.26
C TYR A 124 -10.47 48.67 -10.85
N GLY A 125 -11.75 48.55 -10.54
CA GLY A 125 -12.32 48.91 -9.24
C GLY A 125 -11.57 48.22 -8.08
N THR A 126 -11.61 48.81 -6.89
CA THR A 126 -11.03 48.27 -5.65
C THR A 126 -11.77 47.02 -5.13
N GLU A 127 -12.39 46.25 -6.01
CA GLU A 127 -13.15 45.08 -5.62
C GLU A 127 -12.24 44.05 -4.96
N GLN A 128 -12.77 43.46 -3.90
CA GLN A 128 -12.08 42.43 -3.15
C GLN A 128 -12.06 41.13 -3.99
N LEU A 129 -10.92 40.89 -4.65
CA LEU A 129 -10.72 39.74 -5.54
C LEU A 129 -10.56 38.42 -4.76
N VAL A 130 -9.90 38.47 -3.61
CA VAL A 130 -9.75 37.34 -2.69
C VAL A 130 -10.86 37.39 -1.65
N ARG A 131 -11.67 36.33 -1.60
CA ARG A 131 -12.82 36.15 -0.71
C ARG A 131 -12.39 35.31 0.50
N PRO A 132 -12.40 35.87 1.72
CA PRO A 132 -12.19 35.11 2.94
C PRO A 132 -13.29 34.05 3.07
N TRP A 133 -12.92 32.80 3.23
CA TRP A 133 -13.84 31.69 3.45
C TRP A 133 -13.49 31.01 4.76
N ARG A 134 -14.44 31.06 5.72
CA ARG A 134 -14.24 30.53 7.08
C ARG A 134 -12.99 31.08 7.79
N CYS A 135 -12.66 32.33 7.48
CA CYS A 135 -11.68 33.14 8.17
C CYS A 135 -12.13 34.61 8.13
N ALA A 136 -11.53 35.46 8.96
CA ALA A 136 -11.82 36.89 9.00
C ALA A 136 -10.80 37.69 8.18
N LEU A 137 -11.26 38.66 7.39
CA LEU A 137 -10.38 39.69 6.84
C LEU A 137 -10.05 40.72 7.92
N VAL A 138 -8.79 40.80 8.31
CA VAL A 138 -8.30 41.79 9.29
C VAL A 138 -7.93 43.09 8.61
N LYS A 139 -7.20 43.01 7.48
CA LYS A 139 -6.71 44.19 6.76
C LYS A 139 -6.58 43.90 5.27
N HIS A 140 -6.98 44.85 4.45
CA HIS A 140 -6.75 44.86 3.01
C HIS A 140 -6.03 46.14 2.62
N SER A 141 -4.98 46.03 1.80
CA SER A 141 -4.29 47.18 1.21
C SER A 141 -3.92 46.87 -0.22
N SER A 142 -4.08 47.84 -1.12
CA SER A 142 -3.75 47.70 -2.53
C SER A 142 -2.84 48.85 -2.97
N ARG A 143 -1.78 48.53 -3.72
CA ARG A 143 -0.87 49.54 -4.28
C ARG A 143 -0.42 49.15 -5.68
N SER A 144 -0.22 50.14 -6.54
CA SER A 144 0.39 49.96 -7.86
C SER A 144 1.90 49.95 -7.73
N LEU A 145 2.55 48.98 -8.36
CA LEU A 145 4.01 48.84 -8.41
C LEU A 145 4.42 48.21 -9.75
N HIS A 146 5.72 48.12 -10.01
CA HIS A 146 6.22 47.34 -11.15
C HIS A 146 6.74 46.01 -10.63
N GLY A 147 6.14 44.92 -11.09
CA GLY A 147 6.65 43.57 -10.89
C GLY A 147 7.70 43.25 -11.94
N THR A 148 8.49 42.22 -11.71
CA THR A 148 9.42 41.67 -12.71
C THR A 148 8.93 40.29 -13.07
N GLU A 149 8.55 40.11 -14.33
CA GLU A 149 8.42 38.79 -14.93
C GLU A 149 9.73 38.46 -15.63
N ALA A 150 10.00 37.17 -15.79
CA ALA A 150 11.22 36.70 -16.43
C ALA A 150 10.93 35.52 -17.33
N PHE A 151 11.64 35.40 -18.44
CA PHE A 151 11.47 34.32 -19.40
C PHE A 151 12.85 33.81 -19.76
N LEU A 152 13.08 32.52 -19.50
CA LEU A 152 14.32 31.85 -19.86
C LEU A 152 14.00 30.83 -20.94
N THR A 153 14.68 30.94 -22.08
CA THR A 153 14.52 29.98 -23.18
C THR A 153 15.70 29.03 -23.19
N PHE A 154 15.39 27.74 -23.22
CA PHE A 154 16.36 26.66 -23.28
C PHE A 154 16.23 25.92 -24.60
N ARG A 155 17.37 25.55 -25.18
CA ARG A 155 17.45 24.50 -26.20
C ARG A 155 17.56 23.17 -25.47
N VAL A 156 16.64 22.27 -25.77
CA VAL A 156 16.69 20.90 -25.29
C VAL A 156 16.91 19.99 -26.49
N ALA A 157 18.04 19.30 -26.52
CA ALA A 157 18.41 18.38 -27.59
C ALA A 157 18.44 16.95 -27.06
N TYR A 158 17.69 16.07 -27.70
CA TYR A 158 17.62 14.64 -27.43
C TYR A 158 18.43 13.90 -28.48
N TYR A 159 19.44 13.16 -28.05
CA TYR A 159 20.31 12.36 -28.90
C TYR A 159 19.96 10.89 -28.72
N SER A 160 19.53 10.29 -29.82
CA SER A 160 19.26 8.86 -29.96
C SER A 160 19.75 8.42 -31.36
N LYS A 161 19.07 7.47 -32.00
CA LYS A 161 19.23 7.22 -33.45
C LYS A 161 19.01 8.49 -34.30
N GLU A 162 18.06 9.32 -33.87
CA GLU A 162 17.79 10.62 -34.48
C GLU A 162 17.97 11.73 -33.45
N LYS A 163 18.45 12.89 -33.92
CA LYS A 163 18.57 14.10 -33.11
C LYS A 163 17.25 14.85 -33.16
N GLN A 164 16.61 15.01 -32.01
CA GLN A 164 15.42 15.87 -31.86
C GLN A 164 15.78 17.10 -31.04
N GLU A 165 15.29 18.27 -31.44
CA GLU A 165 15.51 19.52 -30.71
C GLU A 165 14.19 20.23 -30.48
N GLU A 166 14.07 20.85 -29.32
CA GLU A 166 12.97 21.76 -28.99
C GLU A 166 13.47 23.02 -28.29
N LEU A 167 12.70 24.09 -28.42
CA LEU A 167 12.86 25.32 -27.65
C LEU A 167 11.82 25.33 -26.54
N MET A 168 12.28 25.47 -25.31
CA MET A 168 11.43 25.49 -24.14
C MET A 168 11.60 26.82 -23.42
N THR A 169 10.53 27.61 -23.39
CA THR A 169 10.51 28.89 -22.64
C THR A 169 9.85 28.68 -21.30
N VAL A 170 10.59 28.92 -20.22
CA VAL A 170 10.06 28.94 -18.86
C VAL A 170 9.84 30.37 -18.44
N GLY A 171 8.57 30.73 -18.23
CA GLY A 171 8.17 32.00 -17.66
C GLY A 171 8.25 31.96 -16.15
N CYS A 172 8.59 33.06 -15.51
CA CYS A 172 8.48 33.27 -14.09
C CYS A 172 7.65 34.53 -13.88
N ASP A 173 6.52 34.37 -13.19
CA ASP A 173 5.65 35.50 -12.94
C ASP A 173 6.19 36.42 -11.84
N VAL A 174 5.45 37.48 -11.54
CA VAL A 174 5.81 38.47 -10.51
C VAL A 174 5.88 37.91 -9.09
N GLN A 175 5.35 36.70 -8.86
CA GLN A 175 5.46 35.98 -7.59
C GLN A 175 6.65 35.02 -7.57
N GLY A 176 7.37 34.86 -8.69
CA GLY A 176 8.44 33.89 -8.86
C GLY A 176 7.95 32.47 -9.17
N ARG A 177 6.68 32.31 -9.59
CA ARG A 177 6.14 30.99 -9.98
C ARG A 177 6.59 30.68 -11.40
N CYS A 178 7.14 29.49 -11.60
CA CYS A 178 7.47 29.00 -12.94
C CYS A 178 6.21 28.58 -13.70
N LEU A 179 6.05 29.11 -14.90
CA LEU A 179 5.06 28.74 -15.89
C LEU A 179 5.80 28.03 -17.01
N GLY A 180 5.47 26.75 -17.20
CA GLY A 180 6.16 25.90 -18.17
C GLY A 180 5.71 26.12 -19.60
N ASN A 181 6.66 25.98 -20.53
CA ASN A 181 6.48 26.06 -21.98
C ASN A 181 5.52 27.16 -22.41
N VAL A 182 5.81 28.39 -21.98
CA VAL A 182 4.97 29.55 -22.29
C VAL A 182 5.37 30.14 -23.63
N ASP A 183 4.38 30.39 -24.48
CA ASP A 183 4.57 31.30 -25.59
C ASP A 183 4.90 32.69 -25.04
N PHE A 184 5.90 33.35 -25.64
CA PHE A 184 6.28 34.68 -25.21
C PHE A 184 5.05 35.62 -25.36
N PRO A 185 4.49 36.14 -24.27
CA PRO A 185 3.12 36.66 -24.28
C PRO A 185 3.01 38.07 -24.88
N TYR A 186 4.11 38.61 -25.40
CA TYR A 186 4.22 39.98 -25.86
C TYR A 186 4.46 40.01 -27.37
N SER A 187 3.50 40.59 -28.10
CA SER A 187 3.59 40.78 -29.55
C SER A 187 4.83 41.59 -29.95
N PRO A 188 5.50 41.26 -31.07
CA PRO A 188 6.57 42.07 -31.64
C PRO A 188 6.18 43.53 -31.90
N SER A 189 4.88 43.79 -32.16
CA SER A 189 4.36 45.15 -32.36
C SER A 189 4.52 46.07 -31.14
N LEU A 190 4.84 45.52 -29.96
CA LEU A 190 5.13 46.30 -28.76
C LEU A 190 6.48 47.02 -28.82
N ARG A 191 7.32 46.73 -29.81
CA ARG A 191 8.68 47.28 -29.91
C ARG A 191 8.74 48.81 -29.87
N GLU A 192 7.71 49.49 -30.38
CA GLU A 192 7.62 50.96 -30.38
C GLU A 192 7.21 51.53 -29.02
N ASP A 193 6.51 50.74 -28.20
CA ASP A 193 5.92 51.14 -26.91
C ASP A 193 6.78 50.75 -25.69
N ILE A 194 7.88 50.02 -25.89
CA ILE A 194 8.70 49.48 -24.78
C ILE A 194 9.89 50.37 -24.45
N ASP A 195 10.08 50.61 -23.14
CA ASP A 195 11.29 51.22 -22.64
C ASP A 195 12.34 50.13 -22.40
N LEU A 196 13.45 50.14 -23.15
CA LEU A 196 14.61 49.30 -22.83
C LEU A 196 15.21 49.76 -21.49
N ILE A 197 15.44 48.81 -20.58
CA ILE A 197 15.96 49.09 -19.24
C ILE A 197 17.21 48.28 -18.93
N ARG A 198 17.95 48.74 -17.91
CA ARG A 198 18.96 47.88 -17.28
C ARG A 198 18.29 46.66 -16.67
N PHE A 199 18.97 45.52 -16.77
CA PHE A 199 18.48 44.26 -16.26
C PHE A 199 18.09 44.39 -14.77
N PRO A 200 16.82 44.11 -14.40
CA PRO A 200 16.28 44.49 -13.10
C PRO A 200 16.63 43.53 -11.96
N LEU A 201 17.29 42.40 -12.25
CA LEU A 201 17.64 41.37 -11.28
C LEU A 201 19.12 41.44 -10.92
N SER A 202 19.42 41.30 -9.62
CA SER A 202 20.78 41.08 -9.16
C SER A 202 21.33 39.74 -9.64
N LYS A 203 22.66 39.58 -9.66
CA LYS A 203 23.33 38.31 -10.01
C LYS A 203 22.84 37.14 -9.15
N LYS A 204 22.55 37.37 -7.86
CA LYS A 204 22.03 36.34 -6.95
C LYS A 204 20.61 35.93 -7.31
N GLN A 205 19.72 36.89 -7.57
CA GLN A 205 18.35 36.64 -7.99
C GLN A 205 18.29 35.92 -9.35
N ALA A 206 19.08 36.40 -10.32
CA ALA A 206 19.20 35.78 -11.64
C ALA A 206 19.66 34.31 -11.55
N LYS A 207 20.66 34.01 -10.71
CA LYS A 207 21.12 32.62 -10.48
C LYS A 207 20.06 31.74 -9.82
N ALA A 208 19.36 32.26 -8.81
CA ALA A 208 18.30 31.51 -8.14
C ALA A 208 17.16 31.18 -9.12
N LEU A 209 16.77 32.16 -9.93
CA LEU A 209 15.75 32.00 -10.95
C LEU A 209 16.18 31.02 -12.04
N TYR A 210 17.41 31.15 -12.53
CA TYR A 210 17.99 30.21 -13.50
C TYR A 210 17.91 28.77 -13.00
N LYS A 211 18.33 28.54 -11.75
CA LYS A 211 18.26 27.20 -11.14
C LYS A 211 16.83 26.68 -11.10
N GLN A 212 15.89 27.50 -10.65
CA GLN A 212 14.47 27.11 -10.58
C GLN A 212 13.90 26.76 -11.96
N CYS A 213 14.22 27.53 -13.00
CA CYS A 213 13.80 27.20 -14.36
C CYS A 213 14.49 25.95 -14.90
N LEU A 214 15.79 25.79 -14.62
CA LEU A 214 16.55 24.61 -15.04
C LEU A 214 15.98 23.34 -14.41
N ASP A 215 15.68 23.33 -13.11
CA ASP A 215 15.05 22.20 -12.41
C ASP A 215 13.72 21.79 -13.09
N TYR A 216 12.94 22.79 -13.58
CA TYR A 216 11.71 22.54 -14.33
C TYR A 216 11.98 21.92 -15.71
N VAL A 217 12.95 22.45 -16.46
CA VAL A 217 13.33 21.94 -17.80
C VAL A 217 13.92 20.54 -17.69
N GLU A 218 14.78 20.27 -16.71
CA GLU A 218 15.33 18.95 -16.45
C GLU A 218 14.23 17.92 -16.16
N SER A 219 13.23 18.30 -15.35
CA SER A 219 12.09 17.43 -15.05
C SER A 219 11.26 17.13 -16.31
N HIS A 220 10.99 18.14 -17.14
CA HIS A 220 10.28 17.97 -18.41
C HIS A 220 11.06 17.10 -19.39
N ALA A 221 12.35 17.39 -19.57
CA ALA A 221 13.21 16.66 -20.49
C ALA A 221 13.44 15.21 -20.04
N ALA A 222 13.50 14.94 -18.74
CA ALA A 222 13.56 13.58 -18.21
C ALA A 222 12.28 12.78 -18.53
N GLN A 223 11.10 13.40 -18.37
CA GLN A 223 9.84 12.76 -18.76
C GLN A 223 9.81 12.48 -20.26
N ARG A 224 10.12 13.48 -21.10
CA ARG A 224 10.12 13.33 -22.55
C ARG A 224 11.14 12.30 -23.04
N ALA A 225 12.33 12.27 -22.44
CA ALA A 225 13.35 11.26 -22.72
C ALA A 225 12.88 9.86 -22.32
N SER A 226 12.16 9.71 -21.21
CA SER A 226 11.57 8.43 -20.82
C SER A 226 10.52 7.96 -21.83
N ASP A 227 9.66 8.86 -22.30
CA ASP A 227 8.65 8.54 -23.33
C ASP A 227 9.32 8.11 -24.64
N LEU A 228 10.32 8.89 -25.11
CA LEU A 228 11.13 8.57 -26.30
C LEU A 228 11.85 7.23 -26.16
N GLN A 229 12.43 6.95 -25.00
CA GLN A 229 13.11 5.68 -24.74
C GLN A 229 12.14 4.49 -24.75
N GLN A 230 10.91 4.65 -24.26
CA GLN A 230 9.88 3.62 -24.34
C GLN A 230 9.44 3.36 -25.78
N GLU A 231 9.27 4.42 -26.58
CA GLU A 231 8.99 4.31 -28.02
C GLU A 231 10.11 3.57 -28.76
N LEU A 232 11.37 3.97 -28.53
CA LEU A 232 12.55 3.32 -29.11
C LEU A 232 12.68 1.86 -28.67
N ALA A 233 12.42 1.54 -27.41
CA ALA A 233 12.47 0.17 -26.89
C ALA A 233 11.42 -0.74 -27.55
N ALA A 234 10.25 -0.20 -27.91
CA ALA A 234 9.23 -0.96 -28.63
C ALA A 234 9.70 -1.34 -30.05
N HIS A 235 10.43 -0.43 -30.72
CA HIS A 235 11.03 -0.68 -32.03
C HIS A 235 12.28 -1.57 -31.95
N TYR A 236 13.08 -1.44 -30.90
CA TYR A 236 14.31 -2.22 -30.67
C TYR A 236 14.07 -3.71 -30.74
N HIS A 237 13.00 -4.22 -30.11
CA HIS A 237 12.72 -5.66 -30.16
C HIS A 237 12.49 -6.15 -31.60
N GLN A 238 11.80 -5.37 -32.42
CA GLN A 238 11.57 -5.69 -33.83
C GLN A 238 12.87 -5.64 -34.65
N ASP A 239 13.71 -4.64 -34.39
CA ASP A 239 15.00 -4.49 -35.07
C ASP A 239 15.99 -5.60 -34.70
N VAL A 240 16.06 -6.00 -33.42
CA VAL A 240 16.90 -7.13 -32.97
C VAL A 240 16.42 -8.44 -33.58
N MET A 241 15.10 -8.70 -33.60
CA MET A 241 14.56 -9.91 -34.26
C MET A 241 14.86 -9.93 -35.76
N ARG A 242 14.85 -8.76 -36.42
CA ARG A 242 15.23 -8.62 -37.84
C ARG A 242 16.72 -8.89 -38.06
N LEU A 243 17.59 -8.37 -37.18
CA LEU A 243 19.03 -8.64 -37.21
C LEU A 243 19.33 -10.11 -36.97
N GLU A 244 18.71 -10.73 -35.95
CA GLU A 244 18.88 -12.15 -35.65
C GLU A 244 18.48 -13.02 -36.86
N GLY A 245 17.33 -12.71 -37.49
CA GLY A 245 16.89 -13.40 -38.70
C GLY A 245 17.88 -13.28 -39.85
N TYR A 246 18.38 -12.07 -40.12
CA TYR A 246 19.37 -11.81 -41.16
C TYR A 246 20.68 -12.58 -40.94
N TYR A 247 21.28 -12.48 -39.75
CA TYR A 247 22.55 -13.15 -39.46
C TYR A 247 22.40 -14.67 -39.38
N ARG A 248 21.29 -15.20 -38.86
CA ARG A 248 20.99 -16.64 -38.89
C ARG A 248 20.89 -17.17 -40.33
N GLN A 249 20.24 -16.41 -41.23
CA GLN A 249 20.19 -16.77 -42.65
C GLN A 249 21.60 -16.74 -43.28
N SER A 250 22.36 -15.66 -43.08
CA SER A 250 23.71 -15.52 -43.63
C SER A 250 24.66 -16.63 -43.16
N ILE A 251 24.60 -17.04 -41.89
CA ILE A 251 25.38 -18.18 -41.36
C ILE A 251 24.91 -19.49 -42.00
N GLY A 252 23.60 -19.68 -42.18
CA GLY A 252 23.05 -20.88 -42.83
C GLY A 252 23.40 -21.02 -44.31
N GLU A 253 23.73 -19.93 -45.00
CA GLU A 253 24.16 -19.92 -46.41
C GLU A 253 25.64 -20.31 -46.59
N ILE A 254 26.44 -20.34 -45.51
CA ILE A 254 27.82 -20.83 -45.55
C ILE A 254 27.80 -22.35 -45.81
N PRO A 255 28.49 -22.88 -46.84
CA PRO A 255 28.53 -24.31 -47.11
C PRO A 255 29.20 -25.09 -45.96
N ASP A 256 28.69 -26.29 -45.63
CA ASP A 256 29.30 -27.17 -44.62
C ASP A 256 30.71 -27.64 -45.04
N SER A 257 31.00 -27.64 -46.34
CA SER A 257 32.29 -28.05 -46.91
C SER A 257 33.33 -26.92 -47.02
N ALA A 258 33.02 -25.71 -46.56
CA ALA A 258 33.96 -24.59 -46.61
C ALA A 258 35.10 -24.80 -45.61
N ALA A 259 36.35 -24.63 -46.04
CA ALA A 259 37.53 -24.82 -45.20
C ALA A 259 37.57 -23.87 -43.99
N ASP A 260 37.04 -22.65 -44.16
CA ASP A 260 37.08 -21.57 -43.17
C ASP A 260 35.70 -21.30 -42.54
N ARG A 261 34.80 -22.31 -42.52
CA ARG A 261 33.41 -22.15 -42.05
C ARG A 261 33.33 -21.60 -40.63
N ASP A 262 34.15 -22.15 -39.72
CA ASP A 262 34.11 -21.80 -38.30
C ASP A 262 34.54 -20.33 -38.09
N ASP A 263 35.57 -19.89 -38.80
CA ASP A 263 36.06 -18.52 -38.76
C ASP A 263 35.03 -17.53 -39.32
N GLN A 264 34.39 -17.85 -40.46
CA GLN A 264 33.34 -17.02 -41.06
C GLN A 264 32.10 -16.93 -40.15
N THR A 265 31.70 -18.04 -39.53
CA THR A 265 30.59 -18.08 -38.58
C THR A 265 30.88 -17.21 -37.36
N HIS A 266 32.10 -17.33 -36.82
CA HIS A 266 32.53 -16.54 -35.67
C HIS A 266 32.59 -15.04 -36.01
N GLN A 267 33.09 -14.66 -37.19
CA GLN A 267 33.10 -13.27 -37.64
C GLN A 267 31.68 -12.69 -37.74
N LEU A 268 30.74 -13.40 -38.37
CA LEU A 268 29.34 -12.96 -38.48
C LEU A 268 28.66 -12.84 -37.11
N GLN A 269 28.97 -13.75 -36.18
CA GLN A 269 28.46 -13.69 -34.82
C GLN A 269 28.98 -12.45 -34.06
N GLN A 270 30.27 -12.12 -34.22
CA GLN A 270 30.84 -10.90 -33.65
C GLN A 270 30.21 -9.63 -34.24
N GLU A 271 30.00 -9.60 -35.56
CA GLU A 271 29.31 -8.49 -36.23
C GLU A 271 27.86 -8.33 -35.74
N TYR A 272 27.14 -9.43 -35.55
CA TYR A 272 25.80 -9.43 -34.96
C TYR A 272 25.80 -8.84 -33.55
N GLU A 273 26.70 -9.30 -32.68
CA GLU A 273 26.82 -8.79 -31.31
C GLU A 273 27.15 -7.30 -31.27
N GLN A 274 28.05 -6.84 -32.15
CA GLN A 274 28.35 -5.43 -32.30
C GLN A 274 27.11 -4.64 -32.76
N LYS A 275 26.35 -5.13 -33.74
CA LYS A 275 25.15 -4.46 -34.24
C LYS A 275 24.05 -4.38 -33.20
N VAL A 276 23.83 -5.44 -32.43
CA VAL A 276 22.88 -5.43 -31.30
C VAL A 276 23.32 -4.43 -30.24
N ALA A 277 24.62 -4.35 -29.93
CA ALA A 277 25.16 -3.36 -29.00
C ALA A 277 24.97 -1.91 -29.50
N GLU A 278 25.19 -1.66 -30.80
CA GLU A 278 24.94 -0.36 -31.45
C GLU A 278 23.45 0.02 -31.34
N GLU A 279 22.52 -0.88 -31.66
CA GLU A 279 21.08 -0.62 -31.51
C GLU A 279 20.66 -0.41 -30.06
N LEU A 280 21.29 -1.11 -29.10
CA LEU A 280 21.03 -0.90 -27.67
C LEU A 280 21.53 0.48 -27.21
N GLN A 281 22.69 0.94 -27.71
CA GLN A 281 23.18 2.28 -27.46
C GLN A 281 22.25 3.34 -28.06
N HIS A 282 21.71 3.11 -29.26
CA HIS A 282 20.73 4.02 -29.88
C HIS A 282 19.40 4.13 -29.12
N CYS A 283 19.06 3.13 -28.31
CA CYS A 283 17.91 3.20 -27.40
C CYS A 283 18.16 4.08 -26.18
N HIS A 284 19.41 4.40 -25.86
CA HIS A 284 19.72 5.29 -24.75
C HIS A 284 19.60 6.75 -25.20
N VAL A 285 18.59 7.45 -24.68
CA VAL A 285 18.36 8.86 -24.98
C VAL A 285 19.25 9.73 -24.11
N GLN A 286 20.19 10.45 -24.73
CA GLN A 286 20.98 11.48 -24.04
C GLN A 286 20.34 12.86 -24.22
N VAL A 287 20.31 13.66 -23.16
CA VAL A 287 19.70 14.99 -23.18
C VAL A 287 20.77 16.06 -22.96
N SER A 288 20.78 17.09 -23.80
CA SER A 288 21.57 18.31 -23.62
C SER A 288 20.64 19.52 -23.45
N ILE A 289 20.86 20.31 -22.41
CA ILE A 289 20.08 21.51 -22.10
C ILE A 289 21.02 22.72 -22.11
N GLU A 290 20.69 23.72 -22.92
CA GLU A 290 21.47 24.96 -23.04
C GLU A 290 20.55 26.18 -22.93
N ALA A 291 20.85 27.12 -22.05
CA ALA A 291 20.12 28.39 -21.98
C ALA A 291 20.55 29.33 -23.11
N ILE A 292 19.60 29.73 -23.95
CA ILE A 292 19.83 30.60 -25.12
C ILE A 292 19.52 32.05 -24.80
N SER A 293 18.44 32.31 -24.06
CA SER A 293 17.99 33.67 -23.80
C SER A 293 17.44 33.87 -22.39
N PHE A 294 17.62 35.08 -21.88
CA PHE A 294 17.07 35.53 -20.62
C PHE A 294 16.44 36.92 -20.79
N CYS A 295 15.10 36.95 -20.82
CA CYS A 295 14.32 38.16 -20.86
C CYS A 295 13.80 38.52 -19.46
N ALA A 296 13.85 39.79 -19.07
CA ALA A 296 13.23 40.30 -17.86
C ALA A 296 12.29 41.48 -18.19
N VAL A 297 11.02 41.33 -17.87
CA VAL A 297 9.98 42.29 -18.22
C VAL A 297 9.46 42.98 -16.97
N LYS A 298 9.61 44.30 -16.88
CA LYS A 298 8.96 45.08 -15.84
C LYS A 298 7.52 45.36 -16.21
N VAL A 299 6.61 44.69 -15.53
CA VAL A 299 5.17 44.77 -15.77
C VAL A 299 4.50 45.70 -14.74
N PRO A 300 3.62 46.62 -15.16
CA PRO A 300 2.85 47.42 -14.22
C PRO A 300 1.78 46.51 -13.58
N VAL A 301 1.83 46.34 -12.27
CA VAL A 301 0.91 45.48 -11.51
C VAL A 301 0.28 46.22 -10.36
N ARG A 302 -0.96 45.84 -10.05
CA ARG A 302 -1.61 46.21 -8.79
C ARG A 302 -1.48 45.02 -7.84
N ARG A 303 -0.73 45.21 -6.75
CA ARG A 303 -0.58 44.21 -5.67
C ARG A 303 -1.61 44.48 -4.59
N SER A 304 -2.47 43.51 -4.32
CA SER A 304 -3.42 43.53 -3.22
C SER A 304 -2.96 42.56 -2.15
N ARG A 305 -2.78 43.06 -0.93
CA ARG A 305 -2.33 42.32 0.24
C ARG A 305 -3.49 42.17 1.22
N TYR A 306 -3.76 40.92 1.61
CA TYR A 306 -4.83 40.54 2.52
C TYR A 306 -4.22 39.94 3.78
N VAL A 307 -4.56 40.48 4.94
CA VAL A 307 -4.25 39.89 6.25
C VAL A 307 -5.51 39.16 6.73
N LEU A 308 -5.41 37.85 6.84
CA LEU A 308 -6.52 36.96 7.22
C LEU A 308 -6.26 36.36 8.60
N ALA A 309 -7.29 36.21 9.42
CA ALA A 309 -7.21 35.58 10.75
C ALA A 309 -8.12 34.35 10.84
N ALA A 310 -7.62 33.28 11.44
CA ALA A 310 -8.43 32.10 11.72
C ALA A 310 -9.47 32.44 12.82
N PHE A 311 -10.65 31.82 12.77
CA PHE A 311 -11.64 32.03 13.84
C PHE A 311 -11.29 31.31 15.14
N SER A 312 -10.59 30.18 15.05
CA SER A 312 -10.25 29.32 16.19
C SER A 312 -9.02 29.80 16.97
N LYS A 313 -8.15 30.61 16.35
CA LYS A 313 -6.82 31.01 16.88
C LYS A 313 -6.47 32.44 16.48
N ARG A 314 -5.63 33.10 17.27
CA ARG A 314 -5.05 34.44 16.93
C ARG A 314 -4.02 34.41 15.78
N THR A 315 -3.92 33.31 15.03
CA THR A 315 -2.97 33.22 13.93
C THR A 315 -3.46 34.05 12.75
N GLN A 316 -2.58 34.94 12.28
CA GLN A 316 -2.80 35.75 11.09
C GLN A 316 -1.87 35.30 9.98
N ILE A 317 -2.40 35.23 8.76
CA ILE A 317 -1.62 34.96 7.57
C ILE A 317 -1.75 36.10 6.58
N ILE A 318 -0.76 36.25 5.72
CA ILE A 318 -0.76 37.24 4.64
C ILE A 318 -0.85 36.48 3.32
N VAL A 319 -1.84 36.82 2.52
CA VAL A 319 -1.94 36.35 1.13
C VAL A 319 -1.97 37.54 0.19
N GLU A 320 -1.49 37.32 -1.04
CA GLU A 320 -1.32 38.39 -2.02
C GLU A 320 -1.90 37.97 -3.36
N SER A 321 -2.48 38.95 -4.05
CA SER A 321 -2.91 38.80 -5.44
C SER A 321 -2.34 39.93 -6.28
N PHE A 322 -2.15 39.66 -7.56
CA PHE A 322 -1.55 40.59 -8.52
C PHE A 322 -2.48 40.74 -9.72
N TYR A 323 -2.71 41.98 -10.13
CA TYR A 323 -3.45 42.29 -11.35
C TYR A 323 -2.51 43.00 -12.33
N ASN A 324 -2.28 42.39 -13.49
CA ASN A 324 -1.42 42.93 -14.52
C ASN A 324 -2.17 44.06 -15.25
N LEU A 325 -1.68 45.30 -15.11
CA LEU A 325 -2.29 46.51 -15.68
C LEU A 325 -1.96 46.70 -17.17
N PHE A 326 -1.16 45.82 -17.74
CA PHE A 326 -0.90 45.75 -19.17
C PHE A 326 -1.79 44.71 -19.84
N SER A 327 -1.79 43.46 -19.38
CA SER A 327 -2.54 42.35 -20.01
C SER A 327 -3.97 42.17 -19.48
N GLY A 328 -4.28 42.70 -18.29
CA GLY A 328 -5.56 42.42 -17.61
C GLY A 328 -5.63 41.06 -16.93
N ALA A 329 -4.52 40.30 -16.90
CA ALA A 329 -4.47 39.01 -16.23
C ALA A 329 -4.44 39.16 -14.70
N PHE A 330 -5.11 38.24 -14.01
CA PHE A 330 -5.04 38.11 -12.55
C PHE A 330 -4.16 36.92 -12.17
N SER A 331 -3.42 37.10 -11.08
CA SER A 331 -2.65 36.06 -10.43
C SER A 331 -3.09 36.00 -8.97
N PHE A 332 -3.66 34.86 -8.59
CA PHE A 332 -4.21 34.60 -7.26
C PHE A 332 -3.21 33.84 -6.39
N PRO A 333 -3.35 33.89 -5.06
CA PRO A 333 -2.53 33.04 -4.19
C PRO A 333 -2.78 31.55 -4.49
N LEU A 334 -1.78 30.71 -4.27
CA LEU A 334 -1.89 29.26 -4.45
C LEU A 334 -2.34 28.57 -3.16
N CYS A 335 -3.17 27.56 -3.30
CA CYS A 335 -3.50 26.65 -2.20
C CYS A 335 -2.25 25.87 -1.78
N ALA A 336 -1.93 25.86 -0.49
CA ALA A 336 -0.78 25.12 0.05
C ALA A 336 -0.86 23.59 -0.19
N VAL A 337 -2.06 23.05 -0.44
CA VAL A 337 -2.31 21.62 -0.63
C VAL A 337 -2.27 21.23 -2.11
N CYS A 338 -3.14 21.84 -2.93
CA CYS A 338 -3.32 21.42 -4.33
C CYS A 338 -2.54 22.28 -5.33
N ALA A 339 -1.81 23.30 -4.87
CA ALA A 339 -1.06 24.25 -5.68
C ALA A 339 -1.89 24.99 -6.77
N LYS A 340 -3.23 24.94 -6.71
CA LYS A 340 -4.11 25.69 -7.61
C LYS A 340 -4.36 27.10 -7.09
N GLU A 341 -4.57 28.02 -8.02
CA GLU A 341 -5.00 29.38 -7.72
C GLU A 341 -6.33 29.40 -6.98
N MET A 342 -6.42 30.19 -5.91
CA MET A 342 -7.60 30.26 -5.05
C MET A 342 -8.14 31.68 -4.92
N ARG A 343 -9.44 31.81 -5.19
CA ARG A 343 -10.21 33.04 -4.92
C ARG A 343 -10.82 33.01 -3.52
N ASP A 344 -11.37 31.86 -3.14
CA ASP A 344 -11.90 31.61 -1.79
C ASP A 344 -10.78 31.03 -0.92
N VAL A 345 -10.35 31.79 0.09
CA VAL A 345 -9.20 31.45 0.93
C VAL A 345 -9.64 31.18 2.36
N GLY A 346 -9.39 29.97 2.83
CA GLY A 346 -9.51 29.60 4.24
C GLY A 346 -8.15 29.36 4.88
N ILE A 347 -8.15 29.16 6.21
CA ILE A 347 -6.95 28.92 7.00
C ILE A 347 -7.09 27.57 7.70
N CYS A 348 -6.09 26.71 7.54
CA CYS A 348 -6.04 25.46 8.28
C CYS A 348 -5.66 25.72 9.75
N ASP A 349 -6.48 25.26 10.69
CA ASP A 349 -6.27 25.45 12.13
C ASP A 349 -5.00 24.75 12.67
N ARG A 350 -4.46 23.78 11.92
CA ARG A 350 -3.27 23.00 12.31
C ARG A 350 -1.97 23.54 11.72
N CYS A 351 -1.85 23.66 10.40
CA CYS A 351 -0.63 24.17 9.75
C CYS A 351 -0.58 25.69 9.62
N ALA A 352 -1.70 26.40 9.86
CA ALA A 352 -1.80 27.85 9.70
C ALA A 352 -1.43 28.36 8.30
N GLU A 353 -1.74 27.59 7.27
CA GLU A 353 -1.53 27.96 5.87
C GLU A 353 -2.83 28.33 5.17
N ALA A 354 -2.71 29.05 4.05
CA ALA A 354 -3.82 29.41 3.18
C ALA A 354 -4.23 28.24 2.29
N VAL A 355 -5.50 27.87 2.33
CA VAL A 355 -6.02 26.66 1.66
C VAL A 355 -7.31 27.02 0.92
N CYS A 356 -7.49 26.47 -0.28
CA CYS A 356 -8.71 26.67 -1.05
C CYS A 356 -9.92 25.97 -0.39
N ARG A 357 -11.12 26.37 -0.80
CA ARG A 357 -12.38 25.81 -0.31
C ARG A 357 -12.48 24.29 -0.41
N ASP A 358 -11.95 23.69 -1.48
CA ASP A 358 -12.08 22.25 -1.73
C ASP A 358 -11.13 21.40 -0.86
N CYS A 359 -9.97 21.97 -0.52
CA CYS A 359 -8.96 21.27 0.27
C CYS A 359 -9.15 21.47 1.79
N LEU A 360 -9.99 22.41 2.22
CA LEU A 360 -10.22 22.74 3.62
C LEU A 360 -11.58 22.18 4.09
N CYS A 361 -11.52 21.22 5.00
CA CYS A 361 -12.69 20.50 5.52
C CYS A 361 -12.88 20.78 7.01
N GLU A 362 -14.11 20.66 7.49
CA GLU A 362 -14.45 20.81 8.91
C GLU A 362 -14.60 19.45 9.57
N CYS A 363 -13.93 19.27 10.71
CA CYS A 363 -14.13 18.10 11.53
C CYS A 363 -15.52 18.16 12.16
N HIS A 364 -16.40 17.22 11.79
CA HIS A 364 -17.77 17.12 12.32
C HIS A 364 -17.82 17.01 13.86
N ARG A 365 -16.72 16.57 14.49
CA ARG A 365 -16.63 16.38 15.96
C ARG A 365 -16.21 17.61 16.72
N CYS A 366 -15.14 18.28 16.29
CA CYS A 366 -14.53 19.37 17.05
C CYS A 366 -14.67 20.74 16.37
N GLY A 367 -15.30 20.82 15.20
CA GLY A 367 -15.49 22.05 14.43
C GLY A 367 -14.22 22.65 13.82
N LYS A 368 -13.04 22.04 14.08
CA LYS A 368 -11.76 22.53 13.53
C LYS A 368 -11.73 22.41 12.01
N LEU A 369 -11.20 23.42 11.35
CA LEU A 369 -10.96 23.48 9.91
C LEU A 369 -9.57 22.95 9.61
N LEU A 370 -9.48 21.85 8.87
CA LEU A 370 -8.23 21.17 8.56
C LEU A 370 -8.12 20.92 7.07
N CYS A 371 -6.90 21.09 6.56
CA CYS A 371 -6.61 20.70 5.19
C CYS A 371 -6.48 19.18 5.05
N THR A 372 -6.66 18.65 3.84
CA THR A 372 -6.53 17.22 3.55
C THR A 372 -5.16 16.66 3.92
N ASP A 373 -4.08 17.44 3.80
CA ASP A 373 -2.71 17.05 4.18
C ASP A 373 -2.52 16.97 5.70
N CYS A 374 -3.32 17.70 6.47
CA CYS A 374 -3.33 17.60 7.92
C CYS A 374 -4.02 16.32 8.45
N GLY A 375 -4.44 15.42 7.54
CA GLY A 375 -4.93 14.09 7.85
C GLY A 375 -6.42 14.01 8.18
N ILE A 376 -7.22 14.97 7.73
CA ILE A 376 -8.69 14.87 7.81
C ILE A 376 -9.19 13.84 6.78
N LYS A 377 -9.98 12.87 7.23
CA LYS A 377 -10.50 11.79 6.39
C LYS A 377 -12.00 11.62 6.63
N ARG A 378 -12.71 11.01 5.67
CA ARG A 378 -14.12 10.65 5.86
C ARG A 378 -14.24 9.38 6.69
N CYS A 379 -15.16 9.38 7.64
CA CYS A 379 -15.53 8.17 8.37
C CYS A 379 -16.15 7.16 7.40
N ALA A 380 -15.66 5.91 7.43
CA ALA A 380 -16.13 4.85 6.54
C ALA A 380 -17.57 4.38 6.81
N GLU A 381 -18.20 4.82 7.91
CA GLU A 381 -19.58 4.49 8.27
C GLU A 381 -20.55 5.63 7.95
N CYS A 382 -20.34 6.85 8.48
CA CYS A 382 -21.24 7.99 8.24
C CYS A 382 -20.83 8.95 7.11
N GLY A 383 -19.64 8.80 6.53
CA GLY A 383 -19.13 9.65 5.45
C GLY A 383 -18.70 11.06 5.88
N GLN A 384 -18.89 11.45 7.15
CA GLN A 384 -18.51 12.77 7.67
C GLN A 384 -17.00 12.91 7.83
N TRP A 385 -16.48 14.13 7.66
CA TRP A 385 -15.06 14.43 7.84
C TRP A 385 -14.66 14.46 9.32
N THR A 386 -13.57 13.78 9.66
CA THR A 386 -13.03 13.71 11.01
C THR A 386 -11.53 13.90 11.03
N CYS A 387 -11.04 14.68 12.00
CA CYS A 387 -9.62 14.85 12.23
C CYS A 387 -9.02 13.62 12.91
N ARG A 388 -7.70 13.50 12.83
CA ARG A 388 -6.92 12.42 13.48
C ARG A 388 -7.10 12.34 14.99
N ASP A 389 -7.49 13.43 15.66
CA ASP A 389 -7.70 13.44 17.12
C ASP A 389 -9.11 12.96 17.51
N CYS A 390 -10.08 13.06 16.60
CA CYS A 390 -11.49 12.72 16.86
C CYS A 390 -11.92 11.39 16.21
N ALA A 391 -10.96 10.69 15.61
CA ALA A 391 -11.17 9.45 14.88
C ALA A 391 -9.93 8.56 15.01
N ALA A 392 -10.13 7.27 14.82
CA ALA A 392 -9.02 6.32 14.76
C ALA A 392 -9.24 5.32 13.62
N ASP A 393 -8.19 4.61 13.27
CA ASP A 393 -8.28 3.53 12.29
C ASP A 393 -8.65 2.24 13.00
N CYS A 394 -9.56 1.46 12.42
CA CYS A 394 -9.93 0.16 12.97
C CYS A 394 -8.73 -0.79 12.92
N HIS A 395 -8.41 -1.42 14.05
CA HIS A 395 -7.25 -2.31 14.15
C HIS A 395 -7.31 -3.51 13.19
N LEU A 396 -8.52 -3.95 12.80
CA LEU A 396 -8.71 -5.14 11.97
C LEU A 396 -8.81 -4.84 10.47
N CYS A 397 -9.55 -3.79 10.06
CA CYS A 397 -9.72 -3.47 8.63
C CYS A 397 -8.90 -2.27 8.14
N GLY A 398 -8.22 -1.54 9.03
CA GLY A 398 -7.41 -0.37 8.70
C GLY A 398 -8.19 0.87 8.22
N ARG A 399 -9.53 0.81 8.13
CA ARG A 399 -10.35 1.95 7.70
C ARG A 399 -10.55 2.97 8.82
N HIS A 400 -10.77 4.22 8.42
CA HIS A 400 -10.91 5.37 9.31
C HIS A 400 -12.35 5.55 9.82
N PHE A 401 -12.54 5.69 11.13
CA PHE A 401 -13.86 5.86 11.74
C PHE A 401 -13.87 6.95 12.82
N CYS A 402 -14.98 7.69 12.92
CA CYS A 402 -15.18 8.62 14.02
C CYS A 402 -15.32 7.86 15.36
N ALA A 403 -15.08 8.53 16.47
CA ALA A 403 -15.12 7.92 17.80
C ALA A 403 -16.47 7.26 18.19
N GLU A 404 -17.61 7.61 17.58
CA GLU A 404 -18.90 6.91 17.89
C GLU A 404 -19.03 5.58 17.15
N HIS A 405 -18.36 5.44 16.01
CA HIS A 405 -18.38 4.23 15.18
C HIS A 405 -17.25 3.26 15.55
N LEU A 406 -16.51 3.57 16.62
CA LEU A 406 -15.47 2.73 17.19
C LEU A 406 -15.84 2.32 18.60
N LEU A 407 -15.55 1.07 18.92
CA LEU A 407 -15.57 0.55 20.28
C LEU A 407 -14.21 -0.03 20.63
N GLY A 408 -13.84 0.01 21.90
CA GLY A 408 -12.67 -0.72 22.40
C GLY A 408 -12.95 -2.21 22.45
N CYS A 409 -12.06 -3.03 21.89
CA CYS A 409 -12.07 -4.47 22.13
C CYS A 409 -11.57 -4.74 23.56
N LEU A 410 -12.35 -5.46 24.39
CA LEU A 410 -11.95 -5.69 25.80
C LEU A 410 -10.68 -6.54 25.95
N GLU A 411 -10.38 -7.41 24.98
CA GLU A 411 -9.19 -8.27 25.01
C GLU A 411 -7.88 -7.49 24.74
N CYS A 412 -7.82 -6.71 23.66
CA CYS A 412 -6.59 -6.01 23.27
C CYS A 412 -6.60 -4.50 23.53
N ARG A 413 -7.73 -3.95 23.98
CA ARG A 413 -7.99 -2.51 24.20
C ARG A 413 -7.81 -1.62 22.97
N ARG A 414 -7.75 -2.20 21.76
CA ARG A 414 -7.68 -1.46 20.49
C ARG A 414 -9.08 -1.21 19.91
N HIS A 415 -9.20 -0.18 19.09
CA HIS A 415 -10.46 0.24 18.49
C HIS A 415 -10.89 -0.69 17.34
N VAL A 416 -12.15 -1.13 17.36
CA VAL A 416 -12.79 -1.96 16.34
C VAL A 416 -14.08 -1.30 15.84
N CYS A 417 -14.35 -1.40 14.53
CA CYS A 417 -15.56 -0.83 13.95
C CYS A 417 -16.78 -1.76 14.12
N SER A 418 -17.97 -1.23 13.82
CA SER A 418 -19.25 -1.94 13.93
C SER A 418 -19.32 -3.25 13.13
N ARG A 419 -18.58 -3.36 12.03
CA ARG A 419 -18.51 -4.57 11.18
C ARG A 419 -17.50 -5.60 11.65
N CYS A 420 -16.41 -5.16 12.29
CA CYS A 420 -15.35 -6.05 12.74
C CYS A 420 -15.55 -6.52 14.19
N ARG A 421 -16.51 -5.94 14.91
CA ARG A 421 -16.88 -6.35 16.27
C ARG A 421 -17.87 -7.53 16.23
N GLN A 422 -17.77 -8.40 17.23
CA GLN A 422 -18.73 -9.46 17.52
C GLN A 422 -19.02 -9.46 19.03
N ARG A 423 -20.24 -9.87 19.41
CA ARG A 423 -20.58 -10.08 20.82
C ARG A 423 -20.37 -11.54 21.17
N CYS A 424 -19.65 -11.80 22.26
CA CYS A 424 -19.51 -13.16 22.78
C CYS A 424 -20.89 -13.67 23.21
N PRO A 425 -21.37 -14.85 22.76
CA PRO A 425 -22.66 -15.38 23.19
C PRO A 425 -22.67 -15.76 24.67
N GLU A 426 -21.50 -15.95 25.30
CA GLU A 426 -21.35 -16.42 26.68
C GLU A 426 -21.26 -15.26 27.70
N CYS A 427 -20.39 -14.27 27.48
CA CYS A 427 -20.27 -13.11 28.38
C CYS A 427 -20.93 -11.82 27.86
N HIS A 428 -21.45 -11.82 26.63
CA HIS A 428 -22.03 -10.66 25.94
C HIS A 428 -21.09 -9.47 25.67
N ASP A 429 -19.81 -9.60 26.02
CA ASP A 429 -18.80 -8.60 25.74
C ASP A 429 -18.54 -8.43 24.25
N VAL A 430 -18.17 -7.20 23.88
CA VAL A 430 -17.81 -6.84 22.50
C VAL A 430 -16.31 -7.05 22.31
N VAL A 431 -15.95 -7.98 21.42
CA VAL A 431 -14.57 -8.25 21.04
C VAL A 431 -14.40 -8.14 19.52
N GLY A 432 -13.16 -7.97 19.06
CA GLY A 432 -12.86 -8.10 17.64
C GLY A 432 -13.05 -9.56 17.19
N HIS A 433 -13.55 -9.77 15.98
CA HIS A 433 -13.76 -11.13 15.43
C HIS A 433 -12.48 -11.99 15.39
N LEU A 434 -11.29 -11.40 15.43
CA LEU A 434 -10.01 -12.12 15.54
C LEU A 434 -9.81 -12.78 16.92
N HIS A 435 -10.43 -12.24 17.98
CA HIS A 435 -10.38 -12.82 19.33
C HIS A 435 -11.56 -13.73 19.63
N MET A 436 -12.27 -14.16 18.58
CA MET A 436 -13.35 -15.13 18.67
C MET A 436 -12.85 -16.46 18.10
N LEU A 437 -12.81 -17.48 18.94
CA LEU A 437 -12.45 -18.84 18.54
C LEU A 437 -13.68 -19.75 18.64
N GLU A 438 -13.73 -20.75 17.78
CA GLU A 438 -14.82 -21.71 17.75
C GLU A 438 -14.61 -22.79 18.83
N CYS A 439 -15.64 -23.04 19.65
CA CYS A 439 -15.65 -24.14 20.59
C CYS A 439 -15.83 -25.47 19.84
N GLU A 440 -14.91 -26.41 20.02
CA GLU A 440 -14.87 -27.65 19.23
C GLU A 440 -16.03 -28.61 19.53
N LEU A 441 -16.69 -28.47 20.69
CA LEU A 441 -17.86 -29.29 21.04
C LEU A 441 -19.20 -28.67 20.64
N SER A 442 -19.28 -27.35 20.47
CA SER A 442 -20.56 -26.68 20.19
C SER A 442 -20.58 -25.88 18.89
N HIS A 443 -19.45 -25.74 18.22
CA HIS A 443 -19.28 -24.95 16.99
C HIS A 443 -19.69 -23.47 17.11
N GLU A 444 -19.83 -22.99 18.34
CA GLU A 444 -20.16 -21.59 18.63
C GLU A 444 -18.86 -20.82 18.86
N LYS A 445 -18.77 -19.62 18.29
CA LYS A 445 -17.63 -18.73 18.49
C LYS A 445 -17.76 -17.99 19.81
N VAL A 446 -16.74 -18.08 20.67
CA VAL A 446 -16.65 -17.38 21.95
C VAL A 446 -15.35 -16.58 22.05
N CYS A 447 -15.33 -15.57 22.92
CA CYS A 447 -14.10 -14.80 23.15
C CYS A 447 -13.03 -15.64 23.84
N LEU A 448 -11.77 -15.24 23.70
CA LEU A 448 -10.63 -15.91 24.34
C LEU A 448 -10.78 -16.03 25.87
N ASN A 449 -11.39 -15.05 26.55
CA ASN A 449 -11.64 -15.15 28.00
C ASN A 449 -12.70 -16.20 28.38
N CYS A 450 -13.66 -16.46 27.50
CA CYS A 450 -14.69 -17.49 27.71
C CYS A 450 -14.23 -18.87 27.22
N LEU A 451 -13.09 -18.95 26.54
CA LEU A 451 -12.51 -20.20 26.06
C LEU A 451 -11.58 -20.79 27.12
N VAL A 452 -11.73 -22.09 27.37
CA VAL A 452 -10.87 -22.88 28.26
C VAL A 452 -10.43 -24.14 27.51
N THR A 453 -9.19 -24.56 27.71
CA THR A 453 -8.66 -25.78 27.09
C THR A 453 -8.85 -26.95 28.03
N CYS A 454 -9.39 -28.06 27.51
CA CYS A 454 -9.51 -29.30 28.27
C CYS A 454 -8.12 -29.85 28.57
N HIS A 455 -7.81 -30.13 29.84
CA HIS A 455 -6.52 -30.72 30.20
C HIS A 455 -6.32 -32.18 29.69
N CYS A 456 -7.40 -32.87 29.31
CA CYS A 456 -7.33 -34.27 28.91
C CYS A 456 -7.18 -34.50 27.42
N CYS A 457 -7.85 -33.69 26.61
CA CYS A 457 -7.88 -33.86 25.15
C CYS A 457 -7.41 -32.64 24.37
N ASP A 458 -6.94 -31.58 25.07
CA ASP A 458 -6.50 -30.30 24.51
C ASP A 458 -7.53 -29.55 23.64
N LYS A 459 -8.78 -30.04 23.58
CA LYS A 459 -9.88 -29.39 22.88
C LYS A 459 -10.24 -28.06 23.55
N HIS A 460 -10.61 -27.07 22.73
CA HIS A 460 -11.07 -25.77 23.21
C HIS A 460 -12.58 -25.75 23.48
N LEU A 461 -12.95 -25.34 24.69
CA LEU A 461 -14.31 -25.41 25.21
C LEU A 461 -14.78 -24.05 25.70
N ARG A 462 -16.09 -23.87 25.73
CA ARG A 462 -16.73 -22.79 26.50
C ARG A 462 -16.59 -23.05 28.00
N ARG A 463 -16.35 -22.00 28.77
CA ARG A 463 -16.23 -22.05 30.24
C ARG A 463 -17.48 -22.62 30.92
N SER A 464 -18.65 -22.34 30.37
CA SER A 464 -19.94 -22.88 30.83
C SER A 464 -20.12 -24.39 30.62
N ARG A 465 -19.34 -24.99 29.71
CA ARG A 465 -19.31 -26.44 29.44
C ARG A 465 -18.05 -27.12 29.97
N SER A 466 -17.20 -26.41 30.72
CA SER A 466 -16.06 -27.03 31.38
C SER A 466 -16.45 -27.46 32.78
N GLN A 467 -16.13 -28.71 33.11
CA GLN A 467 -16.18 -29.23 34.47
C GLN A 467 -14.80 -29.08 35.11
N SER A 468 -14.73 -28.99 36.44
CA SER A 468 -13.46 -28.99 37.17
C SER A 468 -13.24 -30.34 37.85
N CYS A 469 -12.06 -30.93 37.66
CA CYS A 469 -11.70 -32.17 38.32
C CYS A 469 -11.63 -31.99 39.85
N SER A 470 -12.33 -32.82 40.61
CA SER A 470 -12.35 -32.72 42.08
C SER A 470 -11.01 -33.07 42.74
N PHE A 471 -10.09 -33.70 42.01
CA PHE A 471 -8.75 -34.05 42.49
C PHE A 471 -7.70 -33.00 42.12
N CYS A 472 -7.56 -32.64 40.83
CA CYS A 472 -6.52 -31.71 40.37
C CYS A 472 -6.98 -30.26 40.13
N GLY A 473 -8.28 -29.98 40.18
CA GLY A 473 -8.86 -28.65 39.93
C GLY A 473 -8.82 -28.16 38.48
N GLN A 474 -8.23 -28.92 37.56
CA GLN A 474 -8.12 -28.54 36.14
C GLN A 474 -9.46 -28.66 35.41
N GLN A 475 -9.63 -27.85 34.37
CA GLN A 475 -10.82 -27.82 33.52
C GLN A 475 -10.83 -28.97 32.50
N MET A 476 -12.00 -29.55 32.26
CA MET A 476 -12.21 -30.74 31.44
C MET A 476 -13.55 -30.68 30.71
N CYS A 477 -13.63 -31.26 29.50
CA CYS A 477 -14.91 -31.40 28.80
C CYS A 477 -15.80 -32.45 29.45
N ASP A 478 -17.09 -32.39 29.14
CA ASP A 478 -18.07 -33.40 29.52
C ASP A 478 -17.65 -34.82 29.06
N GLU A 479 -17.05 -34.95 27.87
CA GLU A 479 -16.54 -36.24 27.33
C GLU A 479 -15.36 -36.81 28.13
N CYS A 480 -14.53 -35.96 28.74
CA CYS A 480 -13.41 -36.38 29.58
C CYS A 480 -13.77 -36.39 31.07
N SER A 481 -15.06 -36.27 31.39
CA SER A 481 -15.57 -36.25 32.75
C SER A 481 -16.22 -37.55 33.17
N PHE A 482 -15.76 -38.06 34.30
CA PHE A 482 -16.25 -39.31 34.87
C PHE A 482 -16.73 -39.05 36.29
N ARG A 483 -17.90 -39.58 36.63
CA ARG A 483 -18.42 -39.57 38.00
C ARG A 483 -17.87 -40.79 38.74
N CYS A 484 -17.44 -40.60 39.98
CA CYS A 484 -17.09 -41.72 40.83
C CYS A 484 -18.36 -42.38 41.36
N ASP A 485 -18.54 -43.68 41.14
CA ASP A 485 -19.76 -44.41 41.54
C ASP A 485 -19.98 -44.45 43.06
N LEU A 486 -18.96 -44.14 43.87
CA LEU A 486 -19.04 -44.14 45.33
C LEU A 486 -19.26 -42.76 45.96
N CYS A 487 -18.81 -41.67 45.34
CA CYS A 487 -18.95 -40.32 45.92
C CYS A 487 -19.60 -39.29 45.00
N ASP A 488 -19.96 -39.67 43.78
CA ASP A 488 -20.62 -38.85 42.75
C ASP A 488 -19.88 -37.54 42.37
N LYS A 489 -18.62 -37.40 42.80
CA LYS A 489 -17.75 -36.30 42.39
C LYS A 489 -17.19 -36.55 40.99
N LEU A 490 -16.93 -35.47 40.25
CA LEU A 490 -16.36 -35.51 38.90
C LEU A 490 -14.83 -35.57 38.93
N PHE A 491 -14.25 -36.46 38.13
CA PHE A 491 -12.82 -36.65 37.97
C PHE A 491 -12.46 -36.74 36.49
N CYS A 492 -11.26 -36.29 36.15
CA CYS A 492 -10.74 -36.39 34.80
C CYS A 492 -10.30 -37.83 34.48
N VAL A 493 -10.14 -38.15 33.19
CA VAL A 493 -9.71 -39.48 32.72
C VAL A 493 -8.43 -39.99 33.39
N TYR A 494 -7.53 -39.08 33.80
CA TYR A 494 -6.27 -39.44 34.46
C TYR A 494 -6.39 -39.77 35.94
N HIS A 495 -7.48 -39.34 36.60
CA HIS A 495 -7.71 -39.55 38.03
C HIS A 495 -8.89 -40.48 38.32
N VAL A 496 -9.48 -41.09 37.30
CA VAL A 496 -10.47 -42.14 37.47
C VAL A 496 -9.83 -43.47 37.10
N THR A 497 -10.24 -44.54 37.76
CA THR A 497 -9.80 -45.90 37.49
C THR A 497 -11.03 -46.79 37.47
N GLU A 498 -11.15 -47.60 36.42
CA GLU A 498 -12.16 -48.64 36.33
C GLU A 498 -11.81 -49.79 37.29
N CYS A 499 -12.76 -50.23 38.11
CA CYS A 499 -12.58 -51.40 38.96
C CYS A 499 -12.60 -52.66 38.11
N GLU A 500 -11.54 -53.46 38.18
CA GLU A 500 -11.41 -54.70 37.37
C GLU A 500 -12.39 -55.82 37.76
N ILE A 501 -13.16 -55.65 38.84
CA ILE A 501 -14.15 -56.63 39.30
C ILE A 501 -15.57 -56.17 38.95
N SER A 502 -15.93 -54.92 39.28
CA SER A 502 -17.29 -54.41 39.08
C SER A 502 -17.48 -53.62 37.79
N GLY A 503 -16.41 -53.17 37.12
CA GLY A 503 -16.46 -52.19 36.02
C GLY A 503 -16.83 -50.77 36.47
N SER A 504 -16.98 -50.53 37.78
CA SER A 504 -17.34 -49.21 38.33
C SER A 504 -16.17 -48.23 38.23
N MET A 505 -16.45 -46.97 37.91
CA MET A 505 -15.46 -45.90 37.83
C MET A 505 -15.19 -45.32 39.22
N THR A 506 -13.95 -45.45 39.70
CA THR A 506 -13.55 -45.06 41.06
C THR A 506 -12.49 -43.96 41.03
N CYS A 507 -12.59 -43.01 41.95
CA CYS A 507 -11.58 -41.97 42.13
C CYS A 507 -10.39 -42.47 42.97
N PRO A 508 -9.29 -41.72 43.10
CA PRO A 508 -8.07 -42.21 43.76
C PRO A 508 -8.28 -42.52 45.25
N GLN A 509 -9.26 -41.87 45.89
CA GLN A 509 -9.63 -42.13 47.29
C GLN A 509 -10.47 -43.41 47.47
N HIS A 510 -11.17 -43.84 46.42
CA HIS A 510 -12.04 -45.01 46.41
C HIS A 510 -11.48 -46.17 45.56
N SER A 511 -10.26 -46.01 45.03
CA SER A 511 -9.52 -47.07 44.36
C SER A 511 -8.50 -47.66 45.34
N ALA A 512 -8.49 -48.98 45.46
CA ALA A 512 -7.48 -49.73 46.17
C ALA A 512 -6.80 -50.72 45.22
N VAL A 513 -5.60 -51.18 45.58
CA VAL A 513 -4.90 -52.25 44.87
C VAL A 513 -4.93 -53.49 45.75
N CYS A 514 -5.44 -54.60 45.23
CA CYS A 514 -5.38 -55.86 45.97
C CYS A 514 -3.93 -56.26 46.16
N PHE A 515 -3.50 -56.49 47.40
CA PHE A 515 -2.12 -56.83 47.71
C PHE A 515 -1.65 -58.11 47.01
N HIS A 516 -2.54 -59.10 46.85
CA HIS A 516 -2.18 -60.38 46.28
C HIS A 516 -2.18 -60.37 44.73
N CYS A 517 -3.32 -60.09 44.10
CA CYS A 517 -3.43 -60.12 42.64
C CYS A 517 -3.02 -58.82 41.93
N SER A 518 -2.66 -57.76 42.67
CA SER A 518 -2.30 -56.42 42.14
C SER A 518 -3.39 -55.72 41.29
N ARG A 519 -4.60 -56.27 41.22
CA ARG A 519 -5.72 -55.66 40.48
C ARG A 519 -6.21 -54.40 41.18
N ARG A 520 -6.61 -53.40 40.38
CA ARG A 520 -7.25 -52.18 40.89
C ARG A 520 -8.74 -52.43 41.12
N ILE A 521 -9.17 -52.23 42.35
CA ILE A 521 -10.52 -52.55 42.80
C ILE A 521 -11.12 -51.40 43.58
N SER A 522 -12.46 -51.33 43.55
CA SER A 522 -13.21 -50.39 44.37
C SER A 522 -12.95 -50.67 45.84
N SER A 523 -12.72 -49.63 46.65
CA SER A 523 -12.55 -49.73 48.10
C SER A 523 -13.78 -50.33 48.80
N ALA A 524 -14.95 -50.31 48.15
CA ALA A 524 -16.14 -50.99 48.64
C ALA A 524 -16.09 -52.52 48.49
N LEU A 525 -15.22 -53.04 47.61
CA LEU A 525 -15.00 -54.46 47.34
C LEU A 525 -13.65 -54.95 47.92
N THR A 526 -13.12 -54.23 48.91
CA THR A 526 -11.88 -54.60 49.58
C THR A 526 -12.12 -54.98 51.02
N HIS A 527 -11.46 -56.06 51.43
CA HIS A 527 -11.39 -56.48 52.82
C HIS A 527 -9.95 -56.34 53.32
N PRO A 528 -9.71 -55.62 54.43
CA PRO A 528 -8.39 -55.57 55.04
C PRO A 528 -8.12 -56.88 55.76
N CYS A 529 -6.98 -57.53 55.49
CA CYS A 529 -6.58 -58.71 56.26
C CYS A 529 -6.50 -58.36 57.75
N ASP A 530 -7.16 -59.14 58.60
CA ASP A 530 -7.25 -58.81 60.02
C ASP A 530 -5.92 -58.93 60.78
N LEU A 531 -4.94 -59.64 60.20
CA LEU A 531 -3.59 -59.74 60.76
C LEU A 531 -2.65 -58.65 60.26
N CYS A 532 -2.54 -58.46 58.94
CA CYS A 532 -1.53 -57.55 58.35
C CYS A 532 -2.11 -56.24 57.78
N ARG A 533 -3.44 -56.05 57.82
CA ARG A 533 -4.17 -54.87 57.32
C ARG A 533 -4.02 -54.56 55.83
N LYS A 534 -3.41 -55.46 55.05
CA LYS A 534 -3.31 -55.35 53.59
C LYS A 534 -4.69 -55.53 52.95
N GLN A 535 -5.02 -54.69 51.96
CA GLN A 535 -6.31 -54.72 51.25
C GLN A 535 -6.36 -55.89 50.26
N LEU A 536 -7.44 -56.66 50.26
CA LEU A 536 -7.64 -57.84 49.42
C LEU A 536 -8.98 -57.72 48.68
N CYS A 537 -9.06 -58.21 47.44
CA CYS A 537 -10.36 -58.45 46.82
C CYS A 537 -11.04 -59.68 47.40
N ASP A 538 -12.35 -59.79 47.20
CA ASP A 538 -13.16 -60.95 47.60
C ASP A 538 -12.55 -62.28 47.18
N ALA A 539 -12.00 -62.36 45.96
CA ALA A 539 -11.39 -63.57 45.41
C ALA A 539 -10.06 -63.96 46.07
N CYS A 540 -9.28 -62.99 46.59
CA CYS A 540 -8.00 -63.23 47.26
C CYS A 540 -8.13 -63.22 48.79
N SER A 541 -9.34 -62.96 49.30
CA SER A 541 -9.63 -63.00 50.73
C SER A 541 -10.18 -64.36 51.11
N VAL A 542 -9.60 -64.98 52.14
CA VAL A 542 -10.17 -66.17 52.76
C VAL A 542 -10.87 -65.75 54.04
N ILE A 543 -12.19 -65.92 54.08
CA ILE A 543 -13.02 -65.54 55.23
C ILE A 543 -13.16 -66.74 56.17
N CYS A 544 -12.83 -66.55 57.45
CA CYS A 544 -13.08 -67.55 58.48
C CYS A 544 -14.59 -67.68 58.72
N HIS A 545 -15.15 -68.88 58.51
CA HIS A 545 -16.59 -69.09 58.70
C HIS A 545 -17.02 -68.98 60.17
N GLY A 546 -16.09 -69.13 61.12
CA GLY A 546 -16.37 -69.02 62.55
C GLY A 546 -16.49 -67.58 63.08
N CYS A 547 -15.60 -66.69 62.65
CA CYS A 547 -15.53 -65.31 63.17
C CYS A 547 -15.79 -64.22 62.13
N GLY A 548 -15.90 -64.55 60.84
CA GLY A 548 -16.10 -63.60 59.75
C GLY A 548 -14.87 -62.75 59.40
N LEU A 549 -13.73 -62.96 60.09
CA LEU A 549 -12.48 -62.25 59.79
C LEU A 549 -11.90 -62.69 58.45
N SER A 550 -11.24 -61.77 57.76
CA SER A 550 -10.66 -61.96 56.44
C SER A 550 -9.14 -62.09 56.50
N PHE A 551 -8.58 -63.03 55.77
CA PHE A 551 -7.15 -63.35 55.76
C PHE A 551 -6.60 -63.33 54.33
N CYS A 552 -5.38 -62.83 54.15
CA CYS A 552 -4.67 -62.94 52.86
C CYS A 552 -4.15 -64.35 52.66
N GLU A 553 -3.82 -64.73 51.43
CA GLU A 553 -3.27 -66.07 51.13
C GLU A 553 -2.08 -66.46 52.02
N ASP A 554 -1.16 -65.52 52.28
CA ASP A 554 -0.01 -65.77 53.17
C ASP A 554 -0.42 -66.22 54.59
N HIS A 555 -1.55 -65.70 55.09
CA HIS A 555 -2.12 -66.08 56.40
C HIS A 555 -3.21 -67.14 56.29
N ALA A 556 -3.70 -67.45 55.08
CA ALA A 556 -4.65 -68.51 54.83
C ALA A 556 -4.03 -69.89 55.11
N ALA A 557 -2.69 -70.02 55.10
CA ALA A 557 -2.01 -71.22 55.55
C ALA A 557 -2.33 -71.60 57.02
N GLU A 558 -2.72 -70.64 57.85
CA GLU A 558 -3.17 -70.87 59.23
C GLU A 558 -4.66 -71.22 59.33
N ILE A 559 -5.41 -71.12 58.22
CA ILE A 559 -6.80 -71.53 58.13
C ILE A 559 -6.88 -73.04 57.94
N ARG A 560 -7.66 -73.70 58.79
CA ARG A 560 -7.94 -75.13 58.72
C ARG A 560 -9.30 -75.32 58.06
N TYR A 561 -9.35 -76.18 57.03
CA TYR A 561 -10.58 -76.51 56.34
C TYR A 561 -11.25 -77.72 57.00
N CYS A 562 -12.55 -77.60 57.25
CA CYS A 562 -13.34 -78.71 57.76
C CYS A 562 -13.51 -79.79 56.67
N PRO A 563 -13.11 -81.05 56.90
CA PRO A 563 -13.30 -82.13 55.93
C PRO A 563 -14.78 -82.45 55.66
N GLY A 564 -15.69 -82.11 56.59
CA GLY A 564 -17.12 -82.35 56.43
C GLY A 564 -17.87 -81.34 55.55
N CYS A 565 -17.51 -80.06 55.60
CA CYS A 565 -18.21 -78.99 54.85
C CYS A 565 -17.31 -78.16 53.92
N GLY A 566 -15.99 -78.37 53.93
CA GLY A 566 -15.03 -77.61 53.13
C GLY A 566 -14.82 -76.16 53.58
N GLN A 567 -15.46 -75.69 54.66
CA GLN A 567 -15.32 -74.31 55.13
C GLN A 567 -14.02 -74.11 55.92
N GLY A 568 -13.38 -72.95 55.72
CA GLY A 568 -12.15 -72.55 56.41
C GLY A 568 -12.43 -71.90 57.78
N TYR A 569 -11.63 -72.26 58.79
CA TYR A 569 -11.65 -71.69 60.13
C TYR A 569 -10.25 -71.25 60.55
N CYS A 570 -10.13 -70.07 61.14
CA CYS A 570 -8.87 -69.61 61.74
C CYS A 570 -8.49 -70.47 62.96
N ALA A 571 -7.22 -70.40 63.38
CA ALA A 571 -6.71 -71.17 64.51
C ALA A 571 -7.51 -71.00 65.81
N LEU A 572 -8.13 -69.84 66.04
CA LEU A 572 -8.96 -69.57 67.22
C LEU A 572 -10.36 -70.21 67.14
N CYS A 573 -10.94 -70.29 65.95
CA CYS A 573 -12.25 -70.91 65.75
C CYS A 573 -12.15 -72.43 65.55
N TRP A 574 -10.97 -72.93 65.17
CA TRP A 574 -10.74 -74.36 64.98
C TRP A 574 -10.44 -75.06 66.31
N SER A 575 -11.44 -75.76 66.86
CA SER A 575 -11.32 -76.48 68.14
C SER A 575 -10.46 -77.76 68.13
N GLY A 576 -9.69 -78.02 67.06
CA GLY A 576 -8.72 -79.12 66.99
C GLY A 576 -9.28 -80.53 66.84
N ARG A 577 -10.60 -80.76 66.97
CA ARG A 577 -11.22 -82.10 66.93
C ARG A 577 -11.63 -82.59 65.54
N GLY A 578 -10.85 -82.30 64.50
CA GLY A 578 -11.02 -82.86 63.15
C GLY A 578 -12.21 -82.34 62.30
N VAL A 579 -13.33 -81.93 62.90
CA VAL A 579 -14.51 -81.36 62.22
C VAL A 579 -14.95 -80.03 62.86
N CYS A 580 -15.57 -79.15 62.07
CA CYS A 580 -16.03 -77.85 62.54
C CYS A 580 -17.22 -77.94 63.51
N PRO A 581 -17.50 -76.88 64.30
CA PRO A 581 -18.61 -76.88 65.26
C PRO A 581 -19.97 -77.21 64.63
N ALA A 582 -20.25 -76.69 63.42
CA ALA A 582 -21.52 -76.92 62.72
C ALA A 582 -21.68 -78.38 62.25
N CYS A 583 -20.63 -78.98 61.67
CA CYS A 583 -20.63 -80.41 61.32
C CYS A 583 -20.72 -81.30 62.56
N ARG A 584 -20.10 -80.89 63.67
CA ARG A 584 -20.16 -81.64 64.93
C ARG A 584 -21.58 -81.67 65.51
N THR A 585 -22.29 -80.54 65.45
CA THR A 585 -23.71 -80.50 65.81
C THR A 585 -24.57 -81.35 64.87
N ALA A 586 -24.27 -81.35 63.56
CA ALA A 586 -25.00 -82.15 62.58
C ALA A 586 -24.76 -83.68 62.74
N ASP A 587 -23.53 -84.11 63.06
CA ASP A 587 -23.23 -85.52 63.37
C ASP A 587 -23.87 -85.95 64.69
N SER A 588 -23.83 -85.12 65.73
CA SER A 588 -24.53 -85.43 67.00
C SER A 588 -26.06 -85.51 66.84
N GLN A 589 -26.64 -84.79 65.87
CA GLN A 589 -28.07 -84.91 65.55
C GLN A 589 -28.38 -86.13 64.65
N ARG A 590 -27.44 -86.60 63.82
CA ARG A 590 -27.58 -87.87 63.09
C ARG A 590 -27.54 -89.08 64.05
N ASP A 591 -26.71 -89.02 65.08
CA ASP A 591 -26.69 -90.05 66.13
C ASP A 591 -27.95 -90.07 66.99
N VAL A 592 -28.63 -88.92 67.18
CA VAL A 592 -29.93 -88.85 67.87
C VAL A 592 -31.09 -89.26 66.95
N LYS A 593 -31.07 -88.93 65.66
CA LYS A 593 -32.13 -89.31 64.72
C LYS A 593 -32.11 -90.80 64.37
N ASN A 594 -30.92 -91.40 64.27
CA ASN A 594 -30.76 -92.86 64.18
C ASN A 594 -31.24 -93.60 65.45
N ASN A 595 -31.37 -92.90 66.59
CA ASN A 595 -31.88 -93.43 67.86
C ASN A 595 -33.40 -93.22 68.04
N ILE A 596 -34.06 -92.44 67.18
CA ILE A 596 -35.53 -92.22 67.20
C ILE A 596 -36.23 -93.09 66.14
N ASP A 597 -35.60 -93.31 64.97
CA ASP A 597 -36.17 -94.16 63.91
C ASP A 597 -36.03 -95.68 64.20
N SER A 598 -35.42 -96.07 65.32
CA SER A 598 -35.30 -97.45 65.80
C SER A 598 -36.31 -97.83 66.91
N ASN A 599 -37.25 -96.94 67.27
CA ASN A 599 -38.23 -97.16 68.36
C ASN A 599 -39.71 -97.07 67.93
N SER A 600 -40.03 -97.29 66.64
CA SER A 600 -41.42 -97.28 66.13
C SER A 600 -41.83 -98.56 65.38
N VAL A 601 -41.32 -99.72 65.80
CA VAL A 601 -41.88 -101.03 65.45
C VAL A 601 -41.94 -101.90 66.71
N THR A 602 -43.14 -102.39 67.03
CA THR A 602 -43.59 -103.21 68.18
C THR A 602 -43.87 -102.48 69.49
N GLY A 603 -45.17 -102.41 69.86
CA GLY A 603 -45.64 -102.02 71.19
C GLY A 603 -46.96 -101.25 71.16
#